data_AF-A0A7S0FE34-F1
#
_entry.id   AF-A0A7S0FE34-F1
#
_cell.length_a   1.000
_cell.length_b   1.000
_cell.length_c   1.000
_cell.angle_alpha   90.00
_cell.angle_beta   90.00
_cell.angle_gamma   90.00
#
_symmetry.space_group_name_H-M   'P 1'
#
loop_
_entity.id
_entity.type
_entity.pdbx_description
1 polymer ?
#
loop_
_entity_poly.entity_id
_entity_poly.type
_entity_poly.pdbx_seq_one_letter_code
_entity_poly.pdbx_strand_id
1 'polypeptide(L)'
;ACSAMLPKQGMPHPKAGEFAWQMGMAVAGNIRASMCGAPDEQPSIRGGHCIIEAGGDSVLDITVDLMKVMMNPAEGTLSVQLRPTPSKDMAHEKLRWINGYVKALYGSQSRYFSPASK
;
A
#
# COMPACT_ATOMS: atom_id res chain seq x y z
N ALA A 1 10.46 6.09 17.61
CA ALA A 1 10.02 5.42 16.38
C ALA A 1 11.25 5.02 15.57
N CYS A 2 11.47 3.74 15.27
CA CYS A 2 12.55 3.33 14.38
C CYS A 2 12.21 3.80 12.95
N SER A 3 12.85 4.87 12.48
CA SER A 3 12.82 5.24 11.07
C SER A 3 13.80 4.34 10.33
N ALA A 4 13.31 3.24 9.77
CA ALA A 4 14.06 2.52 8.75
C ALA A 4 14.19 3.47 7.56
N MET A 5 15.37 4.02 7.35
CA MET A 5 15.68 4.91 6.24
C MET A 5 15.92 4.07 4.98
N LEU A 6 15.52 4.59 3.82
CA LEU A 6 15.95 4.10 2.53
C LEU A 6 17.39 4.61 2.29
N PRO A 7 18.41 3.74 2.32
CA PRO A 7 19.82 4.17 2.38
C PRO A 7 20.22 5.10 1.24
N LYS A 8 19.76 4.79 0.03
CA LYS A 8 20.09 5.56 -1.18
C LYS A 8 19.39 6.92 -1.28
N GLN A 9 18.15 7.01 -0.80
CA GLN A 9 17.37 8.25 -0.86
C GLN A 9 17.55 9.12 0.39
N GLY A 10 18.04 8.55 1.49
CA GLY A 10 18.06 9.24 2.79
C GLY A 10 16.65 9.65 3.26
N MET A 11 15.61 8.90 2.85
CA MET A 11 14.22 9.18 3.19
C MET A 11 13.63 8.06 4.06
N PRO A 12 12.68 8.37 4.96
CA PRO A 12 12.04 7.34 5.76
C PRO A 12 11.22 6.38 4.89
N HIS A 13 11.25 5.10 5.23
CA HIS A 13 10.34 4.12 4.62
C HIS A 13 8.88 4.52 4.93
N PRO A 14 8.00 4.62 3.92
CA PRO A 14 6.59 4.91 4.14
C PRO A 14 5.92 3.79 4.94
N LYS A 15 5.09 4.13 5.93
CA LYS A 15 4.40 3.17 6.82
C LYS A 15 2.88 3.22 6.62
N ALA A 16 2.44 2.92 5.40
CA ALA A 16 1.02 2.81 5.08
C ALA A 16 0.44 1.45 5.53
N GLY A 17 -0.88 1.42 5.79
CA GLY A 17 -1.58 0.19 6.16
C GLY A 17 -1.48 -0.92 5.10
N GLU A 18 -1.46 -0.54 3.82
CA GLU A 18 -1.28 -1.48 2.70
C GLU A 18 0.07 -2.20 2.74
N PHE A 19 1.14 -1.47 3.07
CA PHE A 19 2.45 -2.10 3.26
C PHE A 19 2.43 -3.06 4.44
N ALA A 20 1.84 -2.66 5.58
CA ALA A 20 1.76 -3.53 6.76
C ALA A 20 1.04 -4.85 6.46
N TRP A 21 -0.06 -4.79 5.71
CA TRP A 21 -0.77 -5.99 5.26
C TRP A 21 0.09 -6.87 4.35
N GLN A 22 0.76 -6.29 3.34
CA GLN A 22 1.66 -7.03 2.47
C GLN A 22 2.82 -7.68 3.26
N MET A 23 3.36 -7.01 4.28
CA MET A 23 4.37 -7.63 5.17
C MET A 23 3.79 -8.85 5.89
N GLY A 24 2.56 -8.73 6.41
CA GLY A 24 1.88 -9.82 7.10
C GLY A 24 1.65 -11.03 6.19
N MET A 25 1.21 -10.80 4.96
CA MET A 25 1.02 -11.84 3.95
C MET A 25 2.33 -12.55 3.61
N ALA A 26 3.42 -11.80 3.39
CA ALA A 26 4.74 -12.38 3.12
C ALA A 26 5.24 -13.24 4.29
N VAL A 27 5.13 -12.74 5.53
CA VAL A 27 5.53 -13.51 6.73
C VAL A 27 4.70 -14.78 6.87
N ALA A 28 3.38 -14.71 6.65
CA ALA A 28 2.51 -15.88 6.69
C ALA A 28 2.90 -16.93 5.63
N GLY A 29 3.25 -16.48 4.42
CA GLY A 29 3.79 -17.33 3.36
C GLY A 29 5.06 -18.06 3.79
N ASN A 30 6.03 -17.34 4.35
CA ASN A 30 7.31 -17.90 4.80
C ASN A 30 7.12 -18.91 5.94
N ILE A 31 6.22 -18.64 6.90
CA ILE A 31 5.88 -19.58 7.98
C ILE A 31 5.29 -20.87 7.38
N ARG A 32 4.33 -20.74 6.46
CA ARG A 32 3.73 -21.90 5.79
C ARG A 32 4.76 -22.70 4.99
N ALA A 33 5.65 -22.04 4.26
CA ALA A 33 6.75 -22.66 3.53
C ALA A 33 7.66 -23.46 4.46
N SER A 34 8.07 -22.84 5.58
CA SER A 34 8.90 -23.49 6.59
C SER A 34 8.23 -24.68 7.27
N MET A 35 6.91 -24.63 7.50
CA MET A 35 6.18 -25.70 8.18
C MET A 35 5.81 -26.87 7.26
N CYS A 36 5.54 -26.60 5.99
CA CYS A 36 5.01 -27.59 5.05
C CYS A 36 6.01 -28.04 3.98
N GLY A 37 7.26 -27.56 4.03
CA GLY A 37 8.27 -27.83 3.00
C GLY A 37 7.90 -27.24 1.64
N ALA A 38 7.04 -26.23 1.61
CA ALA A 38 6.69 -25.53 0.38
C ALA A 38 7.83 -24.57 -0.01
N PRO A 39 8.02 -24.26 -1.30
CA PRO A 39 9.00 -23.27 -1.72
C PRO A 39 8.70 -21.91 -1.12
N ASP A 40 9.76 -21.16 -0.79
CA ASP A 40 9.68 -19.78 -0.32
C ASP A 40 9.01 -18.92 -1.42
N GLU A 41 7.79 -18.44 -1.14
CA GLU A 41 7.10 -17.53 -2.04
C GLU A 41 7.77 -16.17 -1.88
N GLN A 42 8.68 -15.83 -2.82
CA GLN A 42 9.24 -14.49 -2.98
C GLN A 42 8.13 -13.45 -2.78
N PRO A 43 8.41 -12.33 -2.07
CA PRO A 43 7.38 -11.38 -1.74
C PRO A 43 6.67 -10.92 -3.02
N SER A 44 5.35 -11.15 -3.03
CA SER A 44 4.46 -10.54 -4.02
C SER A 44 4.65 -9.02 -3.98
N ILE A 45 4.46 -8.40 -5.15
CA ILE A 45 4.64 -6.96 -5.44
C ILE A 45 4.49 -6.08 -4.18
N ARG A 46 5.54 -5.34 -3.84
CA ARG A 46 5.53 -4.37 -2.74
C ARG A 46 5.19 -2.98 -3.25
N GLY A 47 3.90 -2.77 -3.44
CA GLY A 47 3.34 -1.51 -3.90
C GLY A 47 2.47 -0.86 -2.82
N GLY A 48 2.36 0.46 -2.84
CA GLY A 48 1.41 1.19 -2.02
C GLY A 48 0.64 2.18 -2.88
N HIS A 49 -0.62 2.36 -2.58
CA HIS A 49 -1.47 3.31 -3.27
C HIS A 49 -2.07 4.30 -2.26
N CYS A 50 -2.20 5.57 -2.66
CA CYS A 50 -2.79 6.62 -1.85
C CYS A 50 -3.58 7.57 -2.75
N ILE A 51 -4.77 7.96 -2.30
CA ILE A 51 -5.59 8.99 -2.95
C ILE A 51 -5.58 10.23 -2.07
N ILE A 52 -5.17 11.35 -2.64
CA ILE A 52 -5.19 12.66 -1.99
C ILE A 52 -6.28 13.53 -2.61
N GLU A 53 -7.11 14.13 -1.74
CA GLU A 53 -8.03 15.20 -2.11
C GLU A 53 -7.21 16.50 -2.18
N ALA A 54 -6.83 16.91 -3.39
CA ALA A 54 -5.96 18.07 -3.60
C ALA A 54 -6.71 19.41 -3.70
N GLY A 55 -8.04 19.38 -3.58
CA GLY A 55 -8.91 20.52 -3.88
C GLY A 55 -9.20 20.65 -5.39
N GLY A 56 -10.26 21.40 -5.73
CA GLY A 56 -10.71 21.54 -7.12
C GLY A 56 -11.43 20.30 -7.67
N ASP A 57 -11.33 20.07 -8.98
CA ASP A 57 -12.05 18.99 -9.71
C ASP A 57 -11.15 17.76 -9.98
N SER A 58 -10.22 17.45 -9.08
CA SER A 58 -9.32 16.30 -9.26
C SER A 58 -8.83 15.69 -7.96
N VAL A 59 -8.63 14.37 -7.97
CA VAL A 59 -7.84 13.66 -6.95
C VAL A 59 -6.44 13.39 -7.47
N LEU A 60 -5.46 13.34 -6.56
CA LEU A 60 -4.11 12.88 -6.88
C LEU A 60 -3.96 11.42 -6.48
N ASP A 61 -3.79 10.55 -7.47
CA ASP A 61 -3.46 9.14 -7.31
C ASP A 61 -1.93 9.01 -7.19
N ILE A 62 -1.49 8.45 -6.08
CA ILE A 62 -0.09 8.20 -5.77
C ILE A 62 0.12 6.71 -5.71
N THR A 63 0.90 6.17 -6.64
CA THR A 63 1.36 4.79 -6.62
C THR A 63 2.85 4.77 -6.27
N VAL A 64 3.21 3.95 -5.29
CA VAL A 64 4.58 3.74 -4.82
C VAL A 64 4.95 2.29 -5.11
N ASP A 65 6.10 2.06 -5.72
CA ASP A 65 6.68 0.72 -5.92
C ASP A 65 8.03 0.64 -5.19
N LEU A 66 8.13 -0.33 -4.28
CA LEU A 66 9.29 -0.61 -3.44
C LEU A 66 10.01 -1.90 -3.85
N MET A 67 9.65 -2.55 -4.96
CA MET A 67 10.25 -3.83 -5.36
C MET A 67 11.76 -3.75 -5.50
N LYS A 68 12.28 -2.68 -6.10
CA LYS A 68 13.74 -2.50 -6.24
C LYS A 68 14.43 -2.35 -4.88
N VAL A 69 13.79 -1.67 -3.92
CA VAL A 69 14.28 -1.55 -2.54
C VAL A 69 14.29 -2.92 -1.85
N MET A 70 13.25 -3.74 -2.06
CA MET A 70 13.17 -5.07 -1.46
C MET A 70 14.23 -6.02 -1.99
N MET A 71 14.45 -6.01 -3.30
CA MET A 71 15.45 -6.85 -3.96
C MET A 71 16.88 -6.43 -3.63
N ASN A 72 17.10 -5.13 -3.40
CA ASN A 72 18.40 -4.59 -3.02
C ASN A 72 18.22 -3.43 -2.02
N PRO A 73 18.23 -3.70 -0.70
CA PRO A 73 18.00 -2.68 0.31
C PRO A 73 19.05 -1.56 0.35
N ALA A 74 20.28 -1.83 -0.10
CA ALA A 74 21.37 -0.84 -0.10
C ALA A 74 21.22 0.16 -1.26
N GLU A 75 20.93 -0.35 -2.46
CA GLU A 75 21.00 0.44 -3.71
C GLU A 75 19.67 0.60 -4.45
N GLY A 76 18.65 -0.12 -4.00
CA GLY A 76 17.32 -0.11 -4.58
C GLY A 76 16.68 1.26 -4.45
N THR A 77 15.93 1.65 -5.48
CA THR A 77 15.23 2.93 -5.50
C THR A 77 13.73 2.73 -5.46
N LEU A 78 13.06 3.55 -4.65
CA LEU A 78 11.61 3.64 -4.71
C LEU A 78 11.18 4.32 -6.03
N SER A 79 10.06 3.88 -6.59
CA SER A 79 9.40 4.55 -7.71
C SER A 79 8.11 5.17 -7.19
N VAL A 80 7.88 6.45 -7.49
CA VAL A 80 6.59 7.12 -7.21
C VAL A 80 6.01 7.58 -8.53
N GLN A 81 4.75 7.22 -8.75
CA GLN A 81 3.95 7.73 -9.84
C GLN A 81 2.85 8.61 -9.25
N LEU A 82 2.71 9.80 -9.81
CA LEU A 82 1.69 10.77 -9.45
C LEU A 82 0.78 10.95 -10.65
N ARG A 83 -0.50 10.65 -10.50
CA ARG A 83 -1.50 10.77 -11.57
C ARG A 83 -2.67 11.64 -11.10
N PRO A 84 -2.80 12.87 -11.62
CA PRO A 84 -4.02 13.64 -11.47
C PRO A 84 -5.17 12.89 -12.16
N THR A 85 -6.26 12.66 -11.42
CA THR A 85 -7.46 12.01 -11.95
C THR A 85 -8.63 12.98 -11.77
N PRO A 86 -9.25 13.47 -12.86
CA PRO A 86 -10.40 14.35 -12.76
C PRO A 86 -11.53 13.70 -11.97
N SER A 87 -12.10 14.42 -11.00
CA SER A 87 -13.26 13.99 -10.23
C SER A 87 -14.03 15.20 -9.71
N LYS A 88 -15.35 15.17 -9.92
CA LYS A 88 -16.28 16.16 -9.35
C LYS A 88 -16.73 15.81 -7.93
N ASP A 89 -16.39 14.62 -7.46
CA ASP A 89 -16.71 14.13 -6.12
C ASP A 89 -15.48 13.39 -5.55
N MET A 90 -14.54 14.18 -5.05
CA MET A 90 -13.28 13.69 -4.49
C MET A 90 -13.52 12.79 -3.26
N ALA A 91 -14.54 13.12 -2.45
CA ALA A 91 -14.89 12.35 -1.26
C ALA A 91 -15.38 10.94 -1.66
N HIS A 92 -16.19 10.84 -2.71
CA HIS A 92 -16.61 9.56 -3.26
C HIS A 92 -15.42 8.72 -3.74
N GLU A 93 -14.48 9.32 -4.48
CA GLU A 93 -13.30 8.58 -4.97
C GLU A 93 -12.44 8.04 -3.84
N LYS A 94 -12.22 8.83 -2.79
CA LYS A 94 -11.49 8.38 -1.61
C LYS A 94 -12.25 7.25 -0.89
N LEU A 95 -13.56 7.38 -0.70
CA LEU A 95 -14.38 6.35 -0.07
C LEU A 95 -14.42 5.06 -0.90
N ARG A 96 -14.47 5.16 -2.23
CA ARG A 96 -14.39 4.03 -3.15
C ARG A 96 -13.06 3.29 -3.00
N TRP A 97 -11.95 4.01 -2.93
CA TRP A 97 -10.63 3.43 -2.69
C TRP A 97 -10.54 2.73 -1.31
N ILE A 98 -10.94 3.40 -0.22
CA ILE A 98 -10.92 2.83 1.13
C ILE A 98 -11.75 1.55 1.19
N ASN A 99 -12.98 1.58 0.68
CA ASN A 99 -13.89 0.44 0.74
C ASN A 99 -13.47 -0.71 -0.18
N GLY A 100 -12.82 -0.41 -1.32
CA GLY A 100 -12.17 -1.42 -2.15
C GLY A 100 -11.11 -2.20 -1.37
N TYR A 101 -10.29 -1.48 -0.61
CA TYR A 101 -9.26 -2.08 0.25
C TYR A 101 -9.86 -2.90 1.41
N VAL A 102 -10.88 -2.37 2.10
CA VAL A 102 -11.58 -3.09 3.18
C VAL A 102 -12.22 -4.39 2.66
N LYS A 103 -12.81 -4.36 1.47
CA LYS A 103 -13.36 -5.56 0.82
C LYS A 103 -12.28 -6.59 0.47
N ALA A 104 -11.10 -6.16 0.02
CA ALA A 104 -9.99 -7.07 -0.28
C ALA A 104 -9.47 -7.78 0.99
N LEU A 105 -9.45 -7.09 2.13
CA LEU A 105 -8.99 -7.65 3.41
C LEU A 105 -10.00 -8.60 4.06
N TYR A 106 -11.29 -8.24 4.05
CA TYR A 106 -12.31 -8.91 4.87
C TYR A 106 -13.38 -9.63 4.05
N GLY A 107 -13.29 -9.63 2.72
CA GLY A 107 -14.21 -10.31 1.82
C GLY A 107 -15.60 -9.67 1.73
N SER A 108 -16.57 -10.45 1.23
CA SER A 108 -17.96 -10.00 1.00
C SER A 108 -18.77 -9.74 2.28
N GLN A 109 -18.29 -10.20 3.44
CA GLN A 109 -18.91 -9.94 4.75
C GLN A 109 -18.29 -8.71 5.45
N SER A 110 -17.47 -7.94 4.74
CA SER A 110 -16.73 -6.82 5.31
C SER A 110 -17.63 -5.66 5.75
N ARG A 111 -17.22 -4.99 6.84
CA ARG A 111 -17.81 -3.73 7.31
C ARG A 111 -17.52 -2.64 6.29
N TYR A 112 -18.50 -1.80 5.97
CA TYR A 112 -18.29 -0.63 5.13
C TYR A 112 -17.68 0.51 5.97
N PHE A 113 -16.64 1.18 5.46
CA PHE A 113 -16.16 2.42 6.06
C PHE A 113 -17.12 3.54 5.70
N SER A 114 -17.90 3.96 6.70
CA SER A 114 -18.76 5.15 6.64
C SER A 114 -18.18 6.17 7.63
N PRO A 115 -17.68 7.33 7.17
CA PRO A 115 -17.29 8.39 8.08
C PRO A 115 -18.52 8.83 8.89
N ALA A 116 -18.35 9.07 10.19
CA ALA A 116 -19.42 9.63 10.99
C ALA A 116 -19.89 10.95 10.38
N SER A 117 -21.18 11.06 10.07
CA SER A 117 -21.78 12.34 9.69
C SER A 117 -21.60 13.31 10.86
N LYS A 118 -21.01 14.47 10.58
CA LYS A 118 -21.03 15.60 11.52
C LYS A 118 -22.46 16.13 11.68
#